data_AF-A0A085ZBT5-F1
#
_entry.id   AF-A0A085ZBT5-F1
#
_cell.length_a   1.000
_cell.length_b   1.000
_cell.length_c   1.000
_cell.angle_alpha   90.00
_cell.angle_beta   90.00
_cell.angle_gamma   90.00
#
_symmetry.space_group_name_H-M   'P 1'
#
loop_
_entity.id
_entity.type
_entity.pdbx_description
1 polymer ?
#
loop_
_entity_poly.entity_id
_entity_poly.type
_entity_poly.pdbx_seq_one_letter_code
_entity_poly.pdbx_strand_id
1 'polypeptide(L)'
;MVESIANILKYLEKKNIYLDGKDFSFQINSHPAFPSLLSIVSALNINRVCNYVLEIEDSEIDELPDDFMTFVALTGNEQELMYVEKKNECYLVNGKYKISKDDLLSKWNKIVVIVDETQSDLKKKGISTYLLPFVGISILIILIGLYYYIHLNSFMYLLLSLCGFSLSVLSLKKVFGIESSIVSKVCSGTYKDCSFSETKNTDFISNFGDYSLVYFFTNMISILFLSNNQNHDVFVSIQKLLLIIILPVMAYSLFYQLFKMKKVCPLCIGIIIILILQTYILMM
;
A
#
# COMPACT_ATOMS: atom_id res chain seq x y z
N MET A 1 -25.32 1.25 -1.43
CA MET A 1 -24.06 1.48 -0.66
C MET A 1 -22.78 1.06 -1.40
N VAL A 2 -22.59 -0.22 -1.78
CA VAL A 2 -21.48 -0.60 -2.69
C VAL A 2 -21.62 0.14 -4.03
N GLU A 3 -22.86 0.32 -4.49
CA GLU A 3 -23.18 1.10 -5.68
C GLU A 3 -22.85 2.59 -5.52
N SER A 4 -22.97 3.16 -4.32
CA SER A 4 -22.62 4.56 -4.03
C SER A 4 -21.13 4.82 -4.22
N ILE A 5 -20.25 3.90 -3.79
CA ILE A 5 -18.80 4.01 -4.00
C ILE A 5 -18.46 3.92 -5.50
N ALA A 6 -19.11 3.03 -6.24
CA ALA A 6 -18.93 2.91 -7.68
C ALA A 6 -19.38 4.18 -8.42
N ASN A 7 -20.47 4.82 -7.98
CA ASN A 7 -20.96 6.08 -8.55
C ASN A 7 -19.97 7.22 -8.32
N ILE A 8 -19.37 7.31 -7.12
CA ILE A 8 -18.33 8.30 -6.80
C ILE A 8 -17.11 8.12 -7.70
N LEU A 9 -16.60 6.89 -7.83
CA LEU A 9 -15.45 6.60 -8.67
C LEU A 9 -15.72 6.98 -10.14
N LYS A 10 -16.94 6.70 -10.63
CA LYS A 10 -17.36 7.08 -11.98
C LYS A 10 -17.41 8.61 -12.18
N TYR A 11 -17.87 9.35 -11.17
CA TYR A 11 -17.85 10.82 -11.20
C TYR A 11 -16.42 11.36 -11.24
N LEU A 12 -15.54 10.83 -10.39
CA LEU A 12 -14.13 11.24 -10.35
C LEU A 12 -13.40 10.93 -11.66
N GLU A 13 -13.62 9.76 -12.25
CA GLU A 13 -13.04 9.41 -13.56
C GLU A 13 -13.44 10.40 -14.65
N LYS A 14 -14.69 10.90 -14.63
CA LYS A 14 -15.15 11.93 -15.56
C LYS A 14 -14.42 13.26 -15.38
N LYS A 15 -14.11 13.64 -14.14
CA LYS A 15 -13.28 14.80 -13.78
C LYS A 15 -11.78 14.57 -14.03
N ASN A 16 -11.40 13.48 -14.71
CA ASN A 16 -9.99 13.06 -14.90
C ASN A 16 -9.23 12.80 -13.58
N ILE A 17 -9.96 12.50 -12.51
CA ILE A 17 -9.43 12.16 -11.20
C ILE A 17 -9.47 10.64 -11.04
N TYR A 18 -8.30 10.02 -10.90
CA TYR A 18 -8.19 8.56 -10.80
C TYR A 18 -7.80 8.14 -9.39
N LEU A 19 -8.68 7.38 -8.74
CA LEU A 19 -8.42 6.74 -7.44
C LEU A 19 -8.38 5.22 -7.59
N ASP A 20 -7.59 4.55 -6.75
CA ASP A 20 -7.68 3.10 -6.64
C ASP A 20 -8.97 2.74 -5.89
N GLY A 21 -9.92 2.13 -6.59
CA GLY A 21 -11.22 1.79 -6.02
C GLY A 21 -11.14 0.87 -4.80
N LYS A 22 -10.11 0.01 -4.70
CA LYS A 22 -9.95 -0.86 -3.53
C LYS A 22 -9.50 -0.07 -2.31
N ASP A 23 -8.47 0.75 -2.47
CA ASP A 23 -7.95 1.60 -1.39
C ASP A 23 -9.01 2.61 -0.94
N PHE A 24 -9.73 3.21 -1.89
CA PHE A 24 -10.81 4.14 -1.59
C PHE A 24 -11.96 3.47 -0.83
N SER A 25 -12.38 2.27 -1.25
CA SER A 25 -13.40 1.49 -0.53
C SER A 25 -12.94 1.12 0.87
N PHE A 26 -11.68 0.71 1.02
CA PHE A 26 -11.09 0.38 2.32
C PHE A 26 -11.07 1.58 3.27
N GLN A 27 -10.67 2.76 2.78
CA GLN A 27 -10.64 4.00 3.56
C GLN A 27 -12.03 4.40 4.07
N ILE A 28 -13.05 4.32 3.21
CA ILE A 28 -14.43 4.62 3.59
C ILE A 28 -14.94 3.63 4.65
N ASN A 29 -14.74 2.33 4.42
CA ASN A 29 -15.24 1.26 5.29
C ASN A 29 -14.52 1.22 6.66
N SER A 30 -13.28 1.72 6.72
CA SER A 30 -12.49 1.78 7.96
C SER A 30 -12.80 3.02 8.81
N HIS A 31 -13.59 3.96 8.30
CA HIS A 31 -13.88 5.21 9.01
C HIS A 31 -14.91 4.99 10.14
N PRO A 32 -14.71 5.52 11.36
CA PRO A 32 -15.63 5.32 12.49
C PRO A 32 -17.07 5.79 12.22
N ALA A 33 -17.20 6.82 11.38
CA ALA A 33 -18.49 7.37 10.97
C ALA A 33 -19.14 6.66 9.78
N PHE A 34 -18.63 5.50 9.34
CA PHE A 34 -19.30 4.72 8.29
C PHE A 34 -20.69 4.26 8.77
N PRO A 35 -21.76 4.33 7.94
CA PRO A 35 -21.82 4.69 6.52
C PRO A 35 -22.34 6.13 6.24
N SER A 36 -21.74 7.16 6.83
CA SER A 36 -22.18 8.55 6.64
C SER A 36 -21.46 9.25 5.47
N LEU A 37 -22.01 10.39 5.02
CA LEU A 37 -21.33 11.29 4.06
C LEU A 37 -19.93 11.70 4.55
N LEU A 38 -19.75 11.81 5.87
CA LEU A 38 -18.48 12.20 6.46
C LEU A 38 -17.36 11.20 6.15
N SER A 39 -17.65 9.90 6.10
CA SER A 39 -16.62 8.91 5.72
C SER A 39 -16.19 9.05 4.26
N ILE A 40 -17.13 9.41 3.38
CA ILE A 40 -16.86 9.66 1.95
C ILE A 40 -16.01 10.92 1.78
N VAL A 41 -16.41 12.04 2.40
CA VAL A 41 -15.69 13.32 2.36
C VAL A 41 -14.29 13.18 2.95
N SER A 42 -14.17 12.46 4.07
CA SER A 42 -12.88 12.16 4.70
C SER A 42 -11.96 11.39 3.75
N ALA A 43 -12.48 10.35 3.07
CA ALA A 43 -11.72 9.61 2.07
C ALA A 43 -11.29 10.48 0.88
N LEU A 44 -12.17 11.36 0.38
CA LEU A 44 -11.82 12.33 -0.68
C LEU A 44 -10.68 13.26 -0.24
N ASN A 45 -10.75 13.80 0.98
CA ASN A 45 -9.73 14.68 1.55
C ASN A 45 -8.39 13.98 1.77
N ILE A 46 -8.39 12.73 2.24
CA ILE A 46 -7.17 11.91 2.38
C ILE A 46 -6.48 11.73 1.02
N ASN A 47 -7.27 11.53 -0.04
CA ASN A 47 -6.77 11.45 -1.40
C ASN A 47 -6.51 12.82 -2.04
N ARG A 48 -6.56 13.92 -1.28
CA ARG A 48 -6.33 15.29 -1.78
C ARG A 48 -7.27 15.69 -2.93
N VAL A 49 -8.48 15.15 -2.94
CA VAL A 49 -9.57 15.61 -3.81
C VAL A 49 -10.23 16.80 -3.11
N CYS A 50 -10.08 18.00 -3.66
CA CYS A 50 -10.80 19.17 -3.17
C CYS A 50 -12.30 18.98 -3.44
N ASN A 51 -13.09 19.01 -2.37
CA ASN A 51 -14.52 18.81 -2.44
C ASN A 51 -15.25 19.83 -1.55
N TYR A 52 -16.44 20.23 -1.99
CA TYR A 52 -17.33 21.14 -1.27
C TYR A 52 -18.65 20.42 -1.01
N VAL A 53 -19.09 20.46 0.23
CA VAL A 53 -20.41 19.95 0.63
C VAL A 53 -21.28 21.15 0.98
N LEU A 54 -22.40 21.28 0.29
CA LEU A 54 -23.33 22.40 0.41
C LEU A 54 -24.74 21.85 0.65
N GLU A 55 -25.51 22.55 1.45
CA GLU A 55 -26.95 22.36 1.57
C GLU A 55 -27.63 23.49 0.78
N ILE A 56 -28.48 23.12 -0.18
CA ILE A 56 -28.99 24.03 -1.22
C ILE A 56 -30.51 23.90 -1.30
N GLU A 57 -31.20 25.02 -1.50
CA GLU A 57 -32.65 25.02 -1.64
C GLU A 57 -33.11 24.61 -3.06
N ASP A 58 -34.35 24.14 -3.18
CA ASP A 58 -34.90 23.66 -4.47
C ASP A 58 -34.90 24.75 -5.56
N SER A 59 -34.95 26.02 -5.14
CA SER A 59 -34.88 27.20 -6.01
C SER A 59 -33.48 27.45 -6.61
N GLU A 60 -32.42 27.00 -5.94
CA GLU A 60 -31.03 27.30 -6.28
C GLU A 60 -30.38 26.21 -7.14
N ILE A 61 -31.11 25.13 -7.43
CA ILE A 61 -30.62 24.01 -8.26
C ILE A 61 -30.11 24.46 -9.65
N ASP A 62 -30.63 25.56 -10.18
CA ASP A 62 -30.20 26.07 -11.49
C ASP A 62 -28.83 26.77 -11.43
N GLU A 63 -28.38 27.20 -10.25
CA GLU A 63 -27.08 27.85 -10.00
C GLU A 63 -25.94 26.85 -9.81
N LEU A 64 -26.26 25.56 -9.63
CA LEU A 64 -25.28 24.50 -9.52
C LEU A 64 -24.50 24.30 -10.83
N PRO A 65 -23.24 23.84 -10.74
CA PRO A 65 -22.48 23.42 -11.90
C PRO A 65 -23.18 22.28 -12.65
N ASP A 66 -22.78 22.07 -13.91
CA ASP A 66 -23.38 21.06 -14.79
C ASP A 66 -23.27 19.62 -14.25
N ASP A 67 -22.36 19.36 -13.30
CA ASP A 67 -22.08 18.04 -12.79
C ASP A 67 -21.78 18.03 -11.28
N PHE A 68 -22.63 17.33 -10.51
CA PHE A 68 -22.55 17.27 -9.05
C PHE A 68 -22.97 15.90 -8.52
N MET A 69 -22.69 15.62 -7.26
CA MET A 69 -23.20 14.43 -6.56
C MET A 69 -24.25 14.84 -5.52
N THR A 70 -25.31 14.06 -5.38
CA THR A 70 -26.33 14.28 -4.35
C THR A 70 -26.91 12.94 -3.89
N PHE A 71 -27.50 12.92 -2.70
CA PHE A 71 -28.24 11.76 -2.22
C PHE A 71 -29.63 11.75 -2.84
N VAL A 72 -29.96 10.66 -3.54
CA VAL A 72 -31.28 10.42 -4.10
C VAL A 72 -31.94 9.27 -3.34
N ALA A 73 -33.16 9.48 -2.88
CA ALA A 73 -33.97 8.45 -2.25
C ALA A 73 -34.42 7.43 -3.32
N LEU A 74 -34.00 6.17 -3.13
CA LEU A 74 -34.49 5.04 -3.91
C LEU A 74 -35.76 4.46 -3.30
N THR A 75 -36.44 3.61 -4.06
CA THR A 75 -37.69 2.97 -3.63
C THR A 75 -37.46 2.15 -2.35
N GLY A 76 -37.90 2.70 -1.22
CA GLY A 76 -37.79 2.10 0.11
C GLY A 76 -36.64 2.68 0.93
N ASN A 77 -36.82 3.86 1.53
CA ASN A 77 -36.03 4.53 2.59
C ASN A 77 -34.49 4.55 2.53
N GLU A 78 -33.85 3.92 1.55
CA GLU A 78 -32.41 3.92 1.36
C GLU A 78 -32.01 5.10 0.48
N GLN A 79 -31.11 5.93 1.01
CA GLN A 79 -30.52 7.04 0.28
C GLN A 79 -29.20 6.57 -0.31
N GLU A 80 -29.01 6.85 -1.59
CA GLU A 80 -27.77 6.54 -2.29
C GLU A 80 -27.15 7.81 -2.87
N LEU A 81 -25.85 7.97 -2.68
CA LEU A 81 -25.10 9.04 -3.33
C LEU A 81 -25.00 8.71 -4.82
N MET A 82 -25.59 9.58 -5.64
CA MET A 82 -25.62 9.44 -7.08
C MET A 82 -24.95 10.64 -7.74
N TYR A 83 -24.34 10.35 -8.88
CA TYR A 83 -23.79 11.37 -9.76
C TYR A 83 -24.91 11.91 -10.68
N VAL A 84 -25.09 13.23 -10.73
CA VAL A 84 -26.12 13.91 -11.51
C VAL A 84 -25.47 14.90 -12.48
N GLU A 85 -25.95 14.89 -13.72
CA GLU A 85 -25.49 15.78 -14.80
C GLU A 85 -26.66 16.55 -15.41
N LYS A 86 -26.53 17.87 -15.49
CA LYS A 86 -27.50 18.76 -16.13
C LYS A 86 -27.36 18.65 -17.65
N LYS A 87 -28.45 18.31 -18.34
CA LYS A 87 -28.54 18.31 -19.82
C LYS A 87 -29.80 19.03 -20.27
N ASN A 88 -29.66 20.30 -20.66
CA ASN A 88 -30.76 21.18 -21.12
C ASN A 88 -32.04 21.04 -20.27
N GLU A 89 -32.96 20.15 -20.66
CA GLU A 89 -34.28 19.97 -20.05
C GLU A 89 -34.39 18.73 -19.12
N CYS A 90 -33.30 17.96 -18.95
CA CYS A 90 -33.29 16.75 -18.12
C CYS A 90 -32.02 16.62 -17.30
N TYR A 91 -32.12 15.93 -16.17
CA TYR A 91 -30.99 15.49 -15.37
C TYR A 91 -30.64 14.05 -15.69
N LEU A 92 -29.36 13.77 -15.84
CA LEU A 92 -28.85 12.46 -16.18
C LEU A 92 -28.11 11.88 -14.97
N VAL A 93 -28.69 10.84 -14.38
CA VAL A 93 -28.22 10.19 -13.16
C VAL A 93 -27.37 8.97 -13.50
N ASN A 94 -26.18 8.90 -12.89
CA ASN A 94 -25.19 7.84 -13.04
C ASN A 94 -24.81 7.50 -14.49
N GLY A 95 -24.92 8.46 -15.42
CA GLY A 95 -24.63 8.21 -16.83
C GLY A 95 -25.70 7.39 -17.57
N LYS A 96 -26.82 7.02 -16.94
CA LYS A 96 -27.78 6.03 -17.46
C LYS A 96 -29.24 6.48 -17.44
N TYR A 97 -29.70 7.05 -16.33
CA TYR A 97 -31.12 7.34 -16.12
C TYR A 97 -31.39 8.82 -16.38
N LYS A 98 -32.35 9.12 -17.27
CA LYS A 98 -32.86 10.49 -17.42
C LYS A 98 -34.01 10.69 -16.44
N ILE A 99 -33.94 11.76 -15.68
CA ILE A 99 -34.95 12.16 -14.68
C ILE A 99 -35.31 13.62 -14.96
N SER A 100 -36.60 13.96 -14.78
CA SER A 100 -37.07 15.35 -14.89
C SER A 100 -36.59 16.18 -13.69
N LYS A 101 -36.63 17.51 -13.81
CA LYS A 101 -36.27 18.41 -12.68
C LYS A 101 -37.15 18.16 -11.46
N ASP A 102 -38.46 18.06 -11.65
CA ASP A 102 -39.43 17.88 -10.57
C ASP A 102 -39.30 16.50 -9.89
N ASP A 103 -39.00 15.46 -10.65
CA ASP A 103 -38.75 14.11 -10.11
C ASP A 103 -37.43 14.04 -9.31
N LEU A 104 -36.43 14.85 -9.66
CA LEU A 104 -35.19 14.94 -8.89
C LEU A 104 -35.41 15.71 -7.59
N LEU A 105 -36.07 16.87 -7.66
CA LEU A 105 -36.37 17.72 -6.51
C LEU A 105 -37.25 17.02 -5.47
N SER A 106 -38.14 16.13 -5.88
CA SER A 106 -38.97 15.35 -4.96
C SER A 106 -38.21 14.22 -4.24
N LYS A 107 -37.04 13.81 -4.73
CA LYS A 107 -36.30 12.63 -4.22
C LYS A 107 -34.93 12.95 -3.66
N TRP A 108 -34.38 14.13 -3.95
CA TRP A 108 -33.05 14.50 -3.45
C TRP A 108 -33.09 15.00 -2.00
N ASN A 109 -31.95 14.94 -1.33
CA ASN A 109 -31.83 15.33 0.08
C ASN A 109 -31.20 16.73 0.29
N LYS A 110 -31.27 17.62 -0.71
CA LYS A 110 -30.74 19.02 -0.69
C LYS A 110 -29.23 19.18 -0.42
N ILE A 111 -28.54 18.10 -0.05
CA ILE A 111 -27.10 18.06 0.15
C ILE A 111 -26.44 17.73 -1.18
N VAL A 112 -25.54 18.61 -1.59
CA VAL A 112 -24.78 18.51 -2.84
C VAL A 112 -23.29 18.45 -2.51
N VAL A 113 -22.60 17.52 -3.17
CA VAL A 113 -21.15 17.35 -3.09
C VAL A 113 -20.56 17.69 -4.46
N ILE A 114 -19.70 18.69 -4.49
CA ILE A 114 -19.02 19.18 -5.70
C ILE A 114 -17.54 18.89 -5.58
N VAL A 115 -16.92 18.38 -6.65
CA VAL A 115 -15.47 18.16 -6.70
C VAL A 115 -14.82 19.22 -7.57
N ASP A 116 -13.81 19.89 -7.02
CA ASP A 116 -13.00 20.88 -7.73
C ASP A 116 -11.75 20.24 -8.31
N GLU A 117 -11.71 20.18 -9.65
CA GLU A 117 -10.60 19.61 -10.41
C GLU A 117 -9.35 20.50 -10.42
N THR A 118 -9.52 21.82 -10.31
CA THR A 118 -8.42 22.79 -10.49
C THR A 118 -7.47 22.84 -9.29
N GLN A 119 -7.97 22.53 -8.10
CA GLN A 119 -7.21 22.50 -6.85
C GLN A 119 -6.83 21.08 -6.39
N SER A 120 -7.30 20.05 -7.08
CA SER A 120 -6.99 18.68 -6.72
C SER A 120 -5.54 18.33 -7.06
N ASP A 121 -4.74 18.02 -6.03
CA ASP A 121 -3.31 17.69 -6.13
C ASP A 121 -3.05 16.27 -6.69
N LEU A 122 -4.06 15.67 -7.31
CA LEU A 122 -4.01 14.30 -7.72
C LEU A 122 -3.16 14.14 -8.97
N LYS A 123 -2.02 13.48 -8.75
CA LYS A 123 -1.14 12.96 -9.79
C LYS A 123 -1.98 12.37 -10.91
N LYS A 124 -1.96 13.01 -12.09
CA LYS A 124 -2.23 12.34 -13.36
C LYS A 124 -1.50 11.00 -13.31
N LYS A 125 -2.23 9.88 -13.30
CA LYS A 125 -1.63 8.55 -13.34
C LYS A 125 -1.04 8.36 -14.72
N GLY A 126 0.18 8.84 -14.85
CA GLY A 126 1.04 8.72 -16.00
C GLY A 126 2.47 8.49 -15.53
N ILE A 127 2.69 7.61 -14.55
CA ILE A 127 3.97 6.89 -14.55
C ILE A 127 3.86 6.00 -15.78
N SER A 128 4.45 6.47 -16.88
CA SER A 128 4.45 5.74 -18.12
C SER A 128 4.94 4.33 -17.83
N THR A 129 4.14 3.33 -18.20
CA THR A 129 4.49 1.90 -18.14
C THR A 129 5.73 1.57 -18.97
N TYR A 130 6.29 2.57 -19.67
CA TYR A 130 7.56 2.53 -20.41
C TYR A 130 8.82 2.71 -19.53
N LEU A 131 8.70 3.28 -18.32
CA LEU A 131 9.85 3.42 -17.40
C LEU A 131 10.14 2.14 -16.61
N LEU A 132 9.13 1.32 -16.36
CA LEU A 132 9.26 0.08 -15.59
C LEU A 132 10.20 -0.96 -16.26
N PRO A 133 10.13 -1.23 -17.58
CA PRO A 133 11.10 -2.11 -18.23
C PRO A 133 12.51 -1.52 -18.25
N PHE A 134 12.65 -0.18 -18.37
CA PHE A 134 13.95 0.48 -18.39
C PHE A 134 14.67 0.36 -17.04
N VAL A 135 13.94 0.50 -15.92
CA VAL A 135 14.49 0.27 -14.57
C VAL A 135 14.92 -1.20 -14.40
N GLY A 136 14.10 -2.15 -14.87
CA GLY A 136 14.45 -3.57 -14.82
C GLY A 136 15.72 -3.91 -15.60
N ILE A 137 15.85 -3.37 -16.82
CA ILE A 137 17.03 -3.54 -17.67
C ILE A 137 18.27 -2.90 -17.03
N SER A 138 18.15 -1.70 -16.45
CA SER A 138 19.24 -1.02 -15.75
C SER A 138 19.76 -1.84 -14.57
N ILE A 139 18.87 -2.41 -13.75
CA ILE A 139 19.26 -3.27 -12.62
C ILE A 139 19.98 -4.53 -13.11
N LEU A 140 19.51 -5.13 -14.20
CA LEU A 140 20.09 -6.34 -14.76
C LEU A 140 21.50 -6.08 -15.32
N ILE A 141 21.72 -4.95 -16.00
CA ILE A 141 23.05 -4.53 -16.48
C ILE A 141 24.00 -4.31 -15.31
N ILE A 142 23.53 -3.66 -14.23
CA ILE A 142 24.34 -3.45 -13.01
C ILE A 142 24.72 -4.79 -12.38
N LEU A 143 23.79 -5.75 -12.26
CA LEU A 143 24.07 -7.07 -11.71
C LEU A 143 25.09 -7.84 -12.55
N ILE A 144 24.99 -7.77 -13.88
CA ILE A 144 25.99 -8.37 -14.78
C ILE A 144 27.35 -7.71 -14.60
N GLY A 145 27.41 -6.37 -14.53
CA GLY A 145 28.66 -5.64 -14.28
C GLY A 145 29.31 -6.04 -12.96
N LEU A 146 28.51 -6.15 -11.89
CA LEU A 146 28.98 -6.59 -10.57
C LEU A 146 29.47 -8.04 -10.57
N TYR A 147 28.84 -8.93 -11.35
CA TYR A 147 29.28 -10.32 -11.48
C TYR A 147 30.70 -10.43 -12.06
N TYR A 148 31.07 -9.59 -13.02
CA TYR A 148 32.42 -9.58 -13.59
C TYR A 148 33.45 -8.89 -12.69
N TYR A 149 33.02 -7.94 -11.86
CA TYR A 149 33.91 -7.12 -11.05
C TYR A 149 34.26 -7.76 -9.69
N ILE A 150 33.36 -8.57 -9.15
CA ILE A 150 33.41 -9.09 -7.78
C ILE A 150 33.65 -10.61 -7.77
N HIS A 151 34.31 -11.11 -6.72
CA HIS A 151 34.45 -12.55 -6.48
C HIS A 151 33.09 -13.28 -6.38
N LEU A 152 33.04 -14.53 -6.86
CA LEU A 152 31.83 -15.36 -6.89
C LEU A 152 31.13 -15.47 -5.52
N ASN A 153 31.89 -15.66 -4.43
CA ASN A 153 31.33 -15.76 -3.07
C ASN A 153 30.66 -14.44 -2.65
N SER A 154 31.28 -13.31 -2.95
CA SER A 154 30.73 -11.99 -2.67
C SER A 154 29.49 -11.67 -3.54
N PHE A 155 29.45 -12.15 -4.79
CA PHE A 155 28.25 -12.05 -5.64
C PHE A 155 27.09 -12.89 -5.11
N MET A 156 27.35 -14.14 -4.69
CA MET A 156 26.33 -15.00 -4.05
C MET A 156 25.82 -14.39 -2.73
N TYR A 157 26.74 -13.79 -1.96
CA TYR A 157 26.40 -13.07 -0.74
C TYR A 157 25.48 -11.86 -1.02
N LEU A 158 25.72 -11.13 -2.12
CA LEU A 158 24.87 -10.03 -2.58
C LEU A 158 23.45 -10.50 -2.94
N LEU A 159 23.31 -11.61 -3.67
CA LEU A 159 22.01 -12.17 -4.02
C LEU A 159 21.21 -12.57 -2.77
N LEU A 160 21.86 -13.22 -1.81
CA LEU A 160 21.23 -13.53 -0.54
C LEU A 160 20.82 -12.27 0.23
N SER A 161 21.64 -11.22 0.19
CA SER A 161 21.32 -9.94 0.86
C SER A 161 20.10 -9.27 0.23
N LEU A 162 19.95 -9.31 -1.10
CA LEU A 162 18.77 -8.81 -1.81
C LEU A 162 17.51 -9.60 -1.42
N CYS A 163 17.60 -10.94 -1.41
CA CYS A 163 16.50 -11.78 -0.96
C CYS A 163 16.12 -11.48 0.50
N GLY A 164 17.11 -11.37 1.39
CA GLY A 164 16.91 -11.07 2.80
C GLY A 164 16.27 -9.70 3.03
N PHE A 165 16.73 -8.68 2.29
CA PHE A 165 16.14 -7.35 2.31
C PHE A 165 14.67 -7.38 1.87
N SER A 166 14.35 -8.08 0.79
CA SER A 166 12.97 -8.20 0.30
C SER A 166 12.04 -8.87 1.32
N LEU A 167 12.49 -9.92 2.00
CA LEU A 167 11.74 -10.58 3.06
C LEU A 167 11.56 -9.68 4.29
N SER A 168 12.58 -8.89 4.64
CA SER A 168 12.51 -7.95 5.77
C SER A 168 11.47 -6.86 5.52
N VAL A 169 11.42 -6.32 4.29
CA VAL A 169 10.37 -5.37 3.87
C VAL A 169 8.98 -5.99 3.92
N LEU A 170 8.81 -7.24 3.47
CA LEU A 170 7.53 -7.95 3.58
C LEU A 170 7.10 -8.18 5.04
N SER A 171 8.07 -8.50 5.90
CA SER A 171 7.85 -8.65 7.35
C SER A 171 7.33 -7.35 7.95
N LEU A 172 7.97 -6.21 7.65
CA LEU A 172 7.54 -4.90 8.14
C LEU A 172 6.15 -4.51 7.62
N LYS A 173 5.88 -4.71 6.33
CA LYS A 173 4.54 -4.44 5.77
C LYS A 173 3.44 -5.22 6.50
N LYS A 174 3.71 -6.47 6.89
CA LYS A 174 2.77 -7.28 7.67
C LYS A 174 2.59 -6.71 9.08
N VAL A 175 3.66 -6.30 9.75
CA VAL A 175 3.60 -5.71 11.12
C VAL A 175 2.82 -4.40 11.13
N PHE A 176 3.02 -3.54 10.14
CA PHE A 176 2.28 -2.27 10.00
C PHE A 176 0.85 -2.42 9.45
N GLY A 177 0.37 -3.64 9.21
CA GLY A 177 -0.99 -3.87 8.70
C GLY A 177 -1.22 -3.38 7.26
N ILE A 178 -0.15 -3.12 6.50
CA ILE A 178 -0.26 -2.69 5.10
C ILE A 178 -0.67 -3.90 4.26
N GLU A 179 -1.90 -3.89 3.76
CA GLU A 179 -2.40 -4.96 2.90
C GLU A 179 -1.55 -5.06 1.63
N SER A 180 -0.97 -6.25 1.40
CA SER A 180 -0.33 -6.56 0.14
C SER A 180 -0.69 -7.98 -0.28
N SER A 181 -0.99 -8.13 -1.57
CA SER A 181 -1.41 -9.40 -2.18
C SER A 181 -0.38 -10.52 -2.05
N ILE A 182 0.89 -10.16 -1.87
CA ILE A 182 2.02 -11.09 -1.66
C ILE A 182 2.01 -11.59 -0.21
N VAL A 183 1.84 -10.68 0.75
CA VAL A 183 1.82 -11.01 2.18
C VAL A 183 0.60 -11.85 2.53
N SER A 184 -0.58 -11.57 1.95
CA SER A 184 -1.76 -12.39 2.20
C SER A 184 -1.62 -13.81 1.67
N LYS A 185 -0.97 -14.03 0.51
CA LYS A 185 -0.71 -15.37 -0.04
C LYS A 185 0.34 -16.17 0.74
N VAL A 186 1.40 -15.51 1.21
CA VAL A 186 2.49 -16.17 1.96
C VAL A 186 2.07 -16.48 3.39
N CYS A 187 1.22 -15.64 3.99
CA CYS A 187 0.78 -15.77 5.38
C CYS A 187 -0.64 -16.33 5.55
N SER A 188 -1.40 -16.66 4.50
CA SER A 188 -2.74 -17.27 4.64
C SER A 188 -2.66 -18.72 5.09
N GLY A 189 -2.99 -18.99 6.37
CA GLY A 189 -3.19 -20.33 6.89
C GLY A 189 -3.44 -20.32 8.40
N THR A 190 -4.33 -21.20 8.87
CA THR A 190 -4.85 -21.28 10.26
C THR A 190 -3.78 -21.46 11.34
N TYR A 191 -2.56 -21.87 10.97
CA TYR A 191 -1.38 -22.02 11.85
C TYR A 191 -0.23 -21.06 11.50
N LYS A 192 -0.43 -20.17 10.51
CA LYS A 192 0.56 -19.24 9.94
C LYS A 192 0.19 -17.77 10.19
N ASP A 193 -0.83 -17.53 11.00
CA ASP A 193 -1.27 -16.20 11.37
C ASP A 193 -0.22 -15.49 12.22
N CYS A 194 0.61 -14.66 11.57
CA CYS A 194 1.47 -13.68 12.24
C CYS A 194 0.65 -12.46 12.75
N SER A 195 -0.65 -12.60 13.01
CA SER A 195 -1.46 -11.56 13.66
C SER A 195 -1.09 -11.49 15.14
N PHE A 196 -0.16 -10.58 15.45
CA PHE A 196 0.15 -10.18 16.82
C PHE A 196 -1.02 -9.37 17.37
N SER A 197 -2.01 -10.07 17.92
CA SER A 197 -3.05 -9.43 18.74
C SER A 197 -2.41 -8.96 20.07
N GLU A 198 -2.37 -7.63 20.22
CA GLU A 198 -2.60 -6.87 21.46
C GLU A 198 -1.92 -7.31 22.77
N THR A 199 -0.69 -7.83 22.76
CA THR A 199 0.03 -8.12 24.00
C THR A 199 1.24 -7.22 24.19
N LYS A 200 1.21 -6.44 25.28
CA LYS A 200 2.10 -5.35 25.74
C LYS A 200 3.63 -5.61 25.80
N ASN A 201 4.15 -6.68 25.19
CA ASN A 201 5.58 -7.02 25.10
C ASN A 201 6.06 -7.08 23.64
N THR A 202 5.57 -6.19 22.78
CA THR A 202 5.80 -6.21 21.32
C THR A 202 7.10 -5.58 20.85
N ASP A 203 7.81 -4.82 21.69
CA ASP A 203 8.91 -3.98 21.24
C ASP A 203 10.04 -4.77 20.55
N PHE A 204 10.49 -5.88 21.13
CA PHE A 204 11.65 -6.59 20.58
C PHE A 204 11.35 -7.36 19.28
N ILE A 205 10.13 -7.89 19.14
CA ILE A 205 9.72 -8.66 17.94
C ILE A 205 9.22 -7.76 16.82
N SER A 206 8.56 -6.65 17.15
CA SER A 206 8.23 -5.62 16.16
C SER A 206 9.51 -5.10 15.50
N ASN A 207 10.54 -4.83 16.32
CA ASN A 207 11.83 -4.31 15.85
C ASN A 207 12.69 -5.38 15.12
N PHE A 208 12.30 -6.66 15.12
CA PHE A 208 13.04 -7.70 14.40
C PHE A 208 13.07 -7.45 12.89
N GLY A 209 11.96 -6.96 12.32
CA GLY A 209 11.90 -6.53 10.92
C GLY A 209 12.86 -5.37 10.65
N ASP A 210 12.99 -4.44 11.59
CA ASP A 210 13.88 -3.28 11.47
C ASP A 210 15.36 -3.69 11.56
N TYR A 211 15.73 -4.53 12.54
CA TYR A 211 17.11 -5.01 12.68
C TYR A 211 17.56 -5.82 11.46
N SER A 212 16.70 -6.70 10.94
CA SER A 212 17.00 -7.47 9.73
C SER A 212 17.12 -6.58 8.49
N LEU A 213 16.25 -5.58 8.33
CA LEU A 213 16.35 -4.61 7.24
C LEU A 213 17.67 -3.82 7.29
N VAL A 214 18.02 -3.27 8.46
CA VAL A 214 19.27 -2.51 8.65
C VAL A 214 20.49 -3.37 8.36
N TYR A 215 20.49 -4.63 8.80
CA TYR A 215 21.56 -5.58 8.53
C TYR A 215 21.74 -5.82 7.01
N PHE A 216 20.67 -6.21 6.29
CA PHE A 216 20.78 -6.48 4.86
C PHE A 216 21.10 -5.23 4.03
N PHE A 217 20.64 -4.06 4.47
CA PHE A 217 20.98 -2.79 3.84
C PHE A 217 22.46 -2.43 4.04
N THR A 218 22.98 -2.61 5.25
CA THR A 218 24.41 -2.41 5.56
C THR A 218 25.29 -3.36 4.75
N ASN A 219 24.86 -4.62 4.57
CA ASN A 219 25.57 -5.59 3.76
C ASN A 219 25.60 -5.21 2.28
N MET A 220 24.47 -4.73 1.74
CA MET A 220 24.41 -4.23 0.36
C MET A 220 25.39 -3.07 0.13
N ILE A 221 25.41 -2.09 1.03
CA ILE A 221 26.35 -0.96 0.97
C ILE A 221 27.79 -1.47 1.08
N SER A 222 28.07 -2.33 2.06
CA SER A 222 29.42 -2.85 2.28
C SER A 222 29.97 -3.59 1.06
N ILE A 223 29.13 -4.34 0.32
CA ILE A 223 29.56 -5.04 -0.89
C ILE A 223 29.90 -4.03 -2.00
N LEU A 224 29.07 -3.00 -2.19
CA LEU A 224 29.29 -2.00 -3.24
C LEU A 224 30.60 -1.21 -3.04
N PHE A 225 31.00 -0.95 -1.79
CA PHE A 225 32.20 -0.15 -1.49
C PHE A 225 33.48 -0.97 -1.26
N LEU A 226 33.38 -2.17 -0.67
CA LEU A 226 34.53 -2.91 -0.16
C LEU A 226 34.82 -4.22 -0.89
N SER A 227 33.92 -4.69 -1.76
CA SER A 227 34.05 -5.99 -2.43
C SER A 227 34.95 -5.98 -3.68
N ASN A 228 35.73 -4.92 -3.88
CA ASN A 228 36.76 -4.89 -4.92
C ASN A 228 37.86 -5.91 -4.61
N ASN A 229 38.46 -6.50 -5.64
CA ASN A 229 39.45 -7.58 -5.55
C ASN A 229 40.66 -7.28 -4.65
N GLN A 230 40.96 -6.00 -4.37
CA GLN A 230 42.06 -5.59 -3.49
C GLN A 230 41.71 -5.57 -1.99
N ASN A 231 40.43 -5.42 -1.63
CA ASN A 231 39.97 -5.21 -0.24
C ASN A 231 39.08 -6.35 0.29
N HIS A 232 39.08 -7.49 -0.41
CA HIS A 232 38.20 -8.62 -0.11
C HIS A 232 38.36 -9.14 1.34
N ASP A 233 39.58 -9.22 1.87
CA ASP A 233 39.83 -9.73 3.23
C ASP A 233 39.28 -8.80 4.32
N VAL A 234 39.33 -7.49 4.08
CA VAL A 234 38.75 -6.47 4.96
C VAL A 234 37.23 -6.59 4.95
N PHE A 235 36.63 -6.77 3.76
CA PHE A 235 35.20 -7.01 3.60
C PHE A 235 34.75 -8.25 4.40
N VAL A 236 35.41 -9.40 4.20
CA VAL A 236 35.06 -10.65 4.92
C VAL A 236 35.18 -10.48 6.43
N SER A 237 36.19 -9.76 6.91
CA SER A 237 36.39 -9.53 8.35
C SER A 237 35.29 -8.68 8.98
N ILE A 238 34.87 -7.60 8.31
CA ILE A 238 33.76 -6.74 8.76
C ILE A 238 32.45 -7.52 8.77
N GLN A 239 32.21 -8.33 7.74
CA GLN A 239 31.00 -9.13 7.63
C GLN A 239 30.92 -10.24 8.70
N LYS A 240 32.07 -10.86 9.06
CA LYS A 240 32.16 -11.79 10.20
C LYS A 240 31.73 -11.13 11.51
N LEU A 241 32.18 -9.90 11.75
CA LEU A 241 31.85 -9.16 12.97
C LEU A 241 30.37 -8.81 13.04
N LEU A 242 29.79 -8.32 11.94
CA LEU A 242 28.34 -8.04 11.84
C LEU A 242 27.49 -9.28 12.09
N LEU A 243 27.92 -10.43 11.54
CA LEU A 243 27.21 -11.70 11.71
C LEU A 243 27.21 -12.18 13.17
N ILE A 244 28.32 -12.01 13.90
CA ILE A 244 28.41 -12.37 15.32
C ILE A 244 27.42 -11.55 16.16
N ILE A 245 27.20 -10.27 15.80
CA ILE A 245 26.27 -9.39 16.50
C ILE A 245 24.80 -9.78 16.22
N ILE A 246 24.47 -10.16 14.98
CA ILE A 246 23.08 -10.48 14.63
C ILE A 246 22.65 -11.88 15.10
N LEU A 247 23.58 -12.85 15.16
CA LEU A 247 23.30 -14.23 15.57
C LEU A 247 22.54 -14.38 16.92
N PRO A 248 22.91 -13.70 18.02
CA PRO A 248 22.12 -13.76 19.26
C PRO A 248 20.71 -13.19 19.12
N VAL A 249 20.53 -12.12 18.33
CA VAL A 249 19.21 -11.53 18.05
C VAL A 249 18.33 -12.53 17.27
N MET A 250 18.92 -13.24 16.31
CA MET A 250 18.26 -14.29 15.55
C MET A 250 17.84 -15.47 16.41
N ALA A 251 18.75 -15.95 17.27
CA ALA A 251 18.49 -17.07 18.18
C ALA A 251 17.37 -16.73 19.17
N TYR A 252 17.35 -15.50 19.70
CA TYR A 252 16.28 -15.02 20.57
C TYR A 252 14.92 -14.95 19.85
N SER A 253 14.90 -14.44 18.61
CA SER A 253 13.69 -14.38 17.78
C SER A 253 13.10 -15.77 17.52
N LEU A 254 13.94 -16.74 17.17
CA LEU A 254 13.56 -18.15 17.02
C LEU A 254 12.99 -18.75 18.31
N PHE A 255 13.70 -18.53 19.42
CA PHE A 255 13.30 -19.05 20.73
C PHE A 255 11.90 -18.53 21.11
N TYR A 256 11.64 -17.24 20.90
CA TYR A 256 10.35 -16.63 21.21
C TYR A 256 9.20 -17.22 20.36
N GLN A 257 9.42 -17.40 19.06
CA GLN A 257 8.41 -17.92 18.13
C GLN A 257 8.05 -19.38 18.44
N LEU A 258 9.05 -20.22 18.69
CA LEU A 258 8.85 -21.66 18.93
C LEU A 258 8.30 -21.96 20.33
N PHE A 259 8.86 -21.36 21.38
CA PHE A 259 8.53 -21.73 22.76
C PHE A 259 7.37 -20.93 23.34
N LYS A 260 7.30 -19.62 23.08
CA LYS A 260 6.33 -18.74 23.74
C LYS A 260 5.02 -18.59 22.96
N MET A 261 5.12 -18.40 21.64
CA MET A 261 3.95 -18.18 20.79
C MET A 261 3.39 -19.47 20.18
N LYS A 262 4.19 -20.54 20.07
CA LYS A 262 3.85 -21.80 19.38
C LYS A 262 3.29 -21.58 17.97
N LYS A 263 3.64 -20.45 17.36
CA LYS A 263 3.26 -20.04 16.01
C LYS A 263 4.53 -19.73 15.25
N VAL A 264 4.59 -20.22 14.01
CA VAL A 264 5.77 -20.09 13.16
C VAL A 264 5.49 -19.04 12.10
N CYS A 265 6.23 -17.94 12.11
CA CYS A 265 6.10 -16.92 11.06
C CYS A 265 7.00 -17.30 9.87
N PRO A 266 6.45 -17.61 8.68
CA PRO A 266 7.23 -18.10 7.54
C PRO A 266 8.24 -17.06 7.03
N LEU A 267 7.92 -15.77 7.17
CA LEU A 267 8.84 -14.68 6.79
C LEU A 267 10.09 -14.64 7.67
N CYS A 268 9.91 -14.79 8.99
CA CYS A 268 11.04 -14.81 9.92
C CYS A 268 11.94 -16.03 9.70
N ILE A 269 11.35 -17.21 9.48
CA ILE A 269 12.11 -18.42 9.09
C ILE A 269 12.87 -18.20 7.79
N GLY A 270 12.26 -17.56 6.79
CA GLY A 270 12.95 -17.23 5.54
C GLY A 270 14.20 -16.37 5.77
N ILE A 271 14.09 -15.34 6.62
CA ILE A 271 15.23 -14.49 7.00
C ILE A 271 16.33 -15.29 7.70
N ILE A 272 15.95 -16.18 8.64
CA ILE A 272 16.89 -17.06 9.35
C ILE A 272 17.66 -17.97 8.39
N ILE A 273 16.96 -18.60 7.44
CA ILE A 273 17.58 -19.49 6.45
C ILE A 273 18.61 -18.73 5.61
N ILE A 274 18.28 -17.51 5.17
CA ILE A 274 19.21 -16.66 4.40
C ILE A 274 20.46 -16.33 5.21
N LEU A 275 20.32 -16.03 6.50
CA LEU A 275 21.46 -15.73 7.37
C LEU A 275 22.35 -16.94 7.62
N ILE A 276 21.78 -18.14 7.74
CA ILE A 276 22.54 -19.39 7.82
C ILE A 276 23.33 -19.62 6.52
N LEU A 277 22.71 -19.40 5.36
CA LEU A 277 23.39 -19.52 4.08
C LEU A 277 24.50 -18.47 3.91
N GLN A 278 24.29 -17.23 4.36
CA GLN A 278 25.32 -16.20 4.39
C GLN A 278 26.51 -16.58 5.29
N THR A 279 26.22 -17.20 6.45
CA THR A 279 27.25 -17.73 7.36
C THR A 279 28.10 -18.78 6.66
N TYR A 280 27.45 -19.71 5.95
CA TYR A 280 28.13 -20.77 5.21
C TYR A 280 29.05 -20.20 4.12
N ILE A 281 28.58 -19.25 3.31
CA ILE A 281 29.37 -18.61 2.25
C ILE A 281 30.61 -17.88 2.81
N LEU A 282 30.50 -17.31 4.00
CA LEU A 282 31.55 -16.53 4.64
C LEU A 282 32.60 -17.41 5.36
N MET A 283 32.23 -18.67 5.66
CA MET A 283 33.13 -19.68 6.24
C MET A 283 33.87 -20.50 5.17
N MET A 284 33.35 -20.55 3.95
CA MET A 284 33.99 -21.15 2.76
C MET A 284 35.05 -20.21 2.18
#